data_AF-A0A1X1T279-F1
#
_entry.id   AF-A0A1X1T279-F1
#
_cell.length_a   1.000
_cell.length_b   1.000
_cell.length_c   1.000
_cell.angle_alpha   90.00
_cell.angle_beta   90.00
_cell.angle_gamma   90.00
#
_symmetry.space_group_name_H-M   'P 1'
#
loop_
_entity.id
_entity.type
_entity.pdbx_description
1 polymer ?
#
loop_
_entity_poly.entity_id
_entity_poly.type
_entity_poly.pdbx_seq_one_letter_code
_entity_poly.pdbx_strand_id
1 'polypeptide(L)'
;MSFVSAAPELMTAAAADLATISSDLSAAHSAAAASTVAVTPAAADEVSAAISGVFGRYAQGFHSLAGHATAFHDLFGQNLSASAASYAGAEAASDSVLRTILHEIVFLQPVIQAVQTITQGIEQNLAFIGLSLVSVGQGLQFLGLSAGPNGYGLAMFGQGLQGLGQSVLNLVVNLEKLPISGQS
;
A
#
# COMPACT_ATOMS: atom_id res chain seq x y z
N MET A 1 5.50 4.59 19.48
CA MET A 1 5.84 3.52 18.52
C MET A 1 6.90 4.07 17.58
N SER A 2 8.06 3.43 17.44
CA SER A 2 9.04 3.82 16.42
C SER A 2 8.69 3.11 15.10
N PHE A 3 8.60 3.86 14.01
CA PHE A 3 8.51 3.26 12.68
C PHE A 3 9.91 2.79 12.27
N VAL A 4 10.01 1.53 11.82
CA VAL A 4 11.24 0.99 11.24
C VAL A 4 11.12 1.10 9.73
N SER A 5 12.10 1.76 9.10
CA SER A 5 12.21 1.87 7.65
C SER A 5 13.48 1.15 7.21
N ALA A 6 13.35 0.29 6.19
CA ALA A 6 14.47 -0.41 5.58
C ALA A 6 14.67 0.14 4.15
N ALA A 7 15.91 0.11 3.67
CA ALA A 7 16.26 0.48 2.31
C ALA A 7 17.03 -0.69 1.67
N PRO A 8 16.33 -1.68 1.07
CA PRO A 8 16.95 -2.89 0.54
C PRO A 8 18.09 -2.63 -0.45
N GLU A 9 17.99 -1.58 -1.27
CA GLU A 9 19.02 -1.20 -2.23
C GLU A 9 20.31 -0.77 -1.52
N LEU A 10 20.20 0.04 -0.45
CA LEU A 10 21.35 0.48 0.33
C LEU A 10 21.99 -0.67 1.11
N MET A 11 21.18 -1.60 1.61
CA MET A 11 21.68 -2.80 2.28
C MET A 11 22.45 -3.70 1.31
N THR A 12 21.96 -3.84 0.08
CA THR A 12 22.63 -4.61 -0.97
C THR A 12 23.96 -3.96 -1.38
N ALA A 13 23.98 -2.63 -1.55
CA ALA A 13 25.21 -1.90 -1.81
C ALA A 13 26.23 -2.07 -0.67
N ALA A 14 25.79 -1.92 0.59
CA ALA A 14 26.64 -2.13 1.74
C ALA A 14 27.19 -3.57 1.82
N ALA A 15 26.40 -4.58 1.45
CA ALA A 15 26.89 -5.96 1.37
C ALA A 15 28.00 -6.14 0.32
N ALA A 16 27.91 -5.45 -0.82
CA ALA A 16 28.95 -5.45 -1.85
C ALA A 16 30.22 -4.71 -1.38
N ASP A 17 30.06 -3.58 -0.68
CA ASP A 17 31.19 -2.85 -0.08
C ASP A 17 31.91 -3.73 0.95
N LEU A 18 31.16 -4.43 1.80
CA LEU A 18 31.71 -5.37 2.79
C LEU A 18 32.48 -6.51 2.11
N ALA A 19 31.97 -7.06 1.00
CA ALA A 19 32.68 -8.09 0.25
C ALA A 19 34.02 -7.57 -0.32
N THR A 20 34.03 -6.34 -0.82
CA THR A 20 35.24 -5.67 -1.31
C THR A 20 36.26 -5.48 -0.18
N ILE A 21 35.82 -4.97 0.97
CA ILE A 21 36.66 -4.81 2.16
C ILE A 21 37.24 -6.16 2.62
N SER A 22 36.44 -7.23 2.62
CA SER A 22 36.89 -8.58 2.99
C SER A 22 38.01 -9.07 2.09
N SER A 23 37.84 -8.89 0.77
CA SER A 23 38.82 -9.24 -0.24
C SER A 23 40.14 -8.49 -0.04
N ASP A 24 40.06 -7.17 0.15
CA ASP A 24 41.25 -6.33 0.36
C ASP A 24 41.97 -6.68 1.67
N LEU A 25 41.22 -6.94 2.74
CA LEU A 25 41.77 -7.35 4.02
C LEU A 25 42.46 -8.71 3.93
N SER A 26 41.85 -9.67 3.24
CA SER A 26 42.45 -10.99 2.99
C SER A 26 43.76 -10.88 2.19
N ALA A 27 43.78 -10.03 1.16
CA ALA A 27 44.98 -9.77 0.37
C ALA A 27 46.09 -9.13 1.23
N ALA A 28 45.76 -8.11 2.02
CA ALA A 28 46.70 -7.47 2.94
C ALA A 28 47.24 -8.45 3.99
N HIS A 29 46.37 -9.31 4.52
CA HIS A 29 46.74 -10.32 5.50
C HIS A 29 47.72 -11.35 4.92
N SER A 30 47.44 -11.83 3.71
CA SER A 30 48.33 -12.75 2.99
C SER A 30 49.67 -12.10 2.66
N ALA A 31 49.69 -10.82 2.27
CA ALA A 31 50.91 -10.10 1.94
C ALA A 31 51.82 -9.88 3.17
N ALA A 32 51.22 -9.66 4.35
CA ALA A 32 51.96 -9.44 5.60
C ALA A 32 52.44 -10.74 6.27
N ALA A 33 51.78 -11.88 6.03
CA ALA A 33 51.97 -13.10 6.82
C ALA A 33 53.41 -13.61 6.89
N ALA A 34 54.13 -13.62 5.77
CA ALA A 34 55.50 -14.14 5.76
C ALA A 34 56.46 -13.27 6.58
N SER A 35 56.37 -11.94 6.45
CA SER A 35 57.32 -11.01 7.09
C SER A 35 57.06 -10.83 8.59
N THR A 36 55.81 -11.01 9.04
CA THR A 36 55.44 -10.92 10.46
C THR A 36 55.71 -12.23 11.23
N VAL A 37 55.58 -13.39 10.57
CA VAL A 37 55.83 -14.70 11.20
C VAL A 37 57.32 -15.04 11.22
N ALA A 38 58.07 -14.66 10.18
CA ALA A 38 59.50 -14.99 10.04
C ALA A 38 60.41 -13.77 10.32
N VAL A 39 60.23 -13.13 11.47
CA VAL A 39 61.09 -12.00 11.89
C VAL A 39 62.51 -12.50 12.15
N THR A 40 63.51 -11.92 11.50
CA THR A 40 64.92 -12.29 11.72
C THR A 40 65.45 -11.75 13.06
N PRO A 41 66.25 -12.51 13.84
CA PRO A 41 66.92 -12.00 15.03
C PRO A 41 67.80 -10.78 14.74
N ALA A 42 67.83 -9.82 15.64
CA ALA A 42 68.63 -8.59 15.49
C ALA A 42 70.14 -8.85 15.57
N ALA A 43 70.55 -9.87 16.34
CA ALA A 43 71.91 -10.37 16.45
C ALA A 43 71.91 -11.89 16.69
N ALA A 44 73.10 -12.50 16.68
CA ALA A 44 73.27 -13.95 16.80
C ALA A 44 73.14 -14.49 18.25
N ASP A 45 72.81 -13.62 19.20
CA ASP A 45 72.64 -14.00 20.61
C ASP A 45 71.27 -14.64 20.88
N GLU A 46 71.21 -15.40 21.98
CA GLU A 46 70.00 -16.13 22.39
C GLU A 46 68.83 -15.21 22.74
N VAL A 47 69.09 -13.99 23.23
CA VAL A 47 68.04 -13.02 23.57
C VAL A 47 67.38 -12.50 22.31
N SER A 48 68.17 -12.11 21.29
CA SER A 48 67.67 -11.73 19.96
C SER A 48 66.85 -12.84 19.30
N ALA A 49 67.31 -14.09 19.39
CA ALA A 49 66.59 -15.25 18.89
C ALA A 49 65.26 -15.48 19.64
N ALA A 50 65.27 -15.38 20.98
CA ALA A 50 64.08 -15.52 21.80
C ALA A 50 63.04 -14.44 21.50
N ILE A 51 63.47 -13.18 21.33
CA ILE A 51 62.60 -12.04 21.00
C ILE A 51 61.93 -12.25 19.63
N SER A 52 62.71 -12.59 18.60
CA SER A 52 62.18 -12.95 17.26
C SER A 52 61.14 -14.07 17.37
N GLY A 53 61.41 -15.11 18.16
CA GLY A 53 60.48 -16.21 18.40
C GLY A 53 59.17 -15.78 19.10
N VAL A 54 59.21 -14.80 20.00
CA VAL A 54 57.99 -14.22 20.61
C VAL A 54 57.15 -13.52 19.56
N PHE A 55 57.76 -12.69 18.70
CA PHE A 55 57.04 -12.00 17.62
C PHE A 55 56.41 -12.98 16.63
N GLY A 56 57.14 -14.02 16.21
CA GLY A 56 56.61 -15.04 15.31
C GLY A 56 55.40 -15.77 15.87
N ARG A 57 55.43 -16.16 17.16
CA ARG A 57 54.27 -16.79 17.82
C ARG A 57 53.08 -15.83 17.96
N TYR A 58 53.34 -14.56 18.28
CA TYR A 58 52.28 -13.55 18.35
C TYR A 58 51.63 -13.32 16.99
N ALA A 59 52.45 -13.22 15.93
CA ALA A 59 51.97 -13.10 14.56
C ALA A 59 51.10 -14.31 14.16
N GLN A 60 51.53 -15.54 14.43
CA GLN A 60 50.72 -16.74 14.16
C GLN A 60 49.35 -16.69 14.85
N GLY A 61 49.30 -16.24 16.12
CA GLY A 61 48.05 -16.03 16.84
C GLY A 61 47.17 -14.95 16.20
N PHE A 62 47.76 -13.82 15.82
CA PHE A 62 47.07 -12.75 15.09
C PHE A 62 46.50 -13.25 13.75
N HIS A 63 47.28 -14.00 12.98
CA HIS A 63 46.86 -14.54 11.68
C HIS A 63 45.71 -15.54 11.81
N SER A 64 45.73 -16.38 12.84
CA SER A 64 44.61 -17.27 13.16
C SER A 64 43.34 -16.48 13.53
N LEU A 65 43.45 -15.47 14.40
CA LEU A 65 42.30 -14.66 14.81
C LEU A 65 41.72 -13.86 13.64
N ALA A 66 42.56 -13.29 12.79
CA ALA A 66 42.13 -12.57 11.60
C ALA A 66 41.34 -13.47 10.63
N GLY A 67 41.74 -14.74 10.48
CA GLY A 67 40.95 -15.71 9.70
C GLY A 67 39.54 -15.92 10.25
N HIS A 68 39.36 -15.98 11.58
CA HIS A 68 38.04 -16.05 12.21
C HIS A 68 37.23 -14.76 11.99
N ALA A 69 37.89 -13.60 12.04
CA ALA A 69 37.26 -12.31 11.78
C ALA A 69 36.77 -12.20 10.32
N THR A 70 37.56 -12.65 9.34
CA THR A 70 37.15 -12.72 7.93
C THR A 70 35.91 -13.60 7.77
N ALA A 71 35.89 -14.79 8.35
CA ALA A 71 34.73 -15.69 8.27
C ALA A 71 33.46 -15.06 8.87
N PHE A 72 33.58 -14.35 10.00
CA PHE A 72 32.47 -13.60 10.59
C PHE A 72 31.99 -12.47 9.67
N HIS A 73 32.92 -11.70 9.10
CA HIS A 73 32.62 -10.58 8.20
C HIS A 73 31.89 -11.06 6.93
N ASP A 74 32.30 -12.18 6.36
CA ASP A 74 31.65 -12.79 5.20
C ASP A 74 30.22 -13.26 5.54
N LEU A 75 30.02 -13.87 6.71
CA LEU A 75 28.69 -14.26 7.19
C LEU A 75 27.80 -13.03 7.44
N PHE A 76 28.37 -11.96 7.98
CA PHE A 76 27.65 -10.70 8.18
C PHE A 76 27.17 -10.12 6.85
N GLY A 77 28.04 -10.05 5.83
CA GLY A 77 27.67 -9.60 4.48
C GLY A 77 26.57 -10.45 3.84
N GLN A 78 26.66 -11.78 3.97
CA GLN A 78 25.62 -12.71 3.49
C GLN A 78 24.28 -12.48 4.19
N ASN A 79 24.28 -12.34 5.51
CA ASN A 79 23.07 -12.08 6.29
C ASN A 79 22.45 -10.72 5.95
N LEU A 80 23.28 -9.70 5.69
CA LEU A 80 22.80 -8.39 5.27
C LEU A 80 22.09 -8.47 3.90
N SER A 81 22.68 -9.19 2.94
CA SER A 81 22.08 -9.42 1.62
C SER A 81 20.76 -10.22 1.72
N ALA A 82 20.72 -11.28 2.52
CA ALA A 82 19.51 -12.07 2.74
C ALA A 82 18.40 -11.24 3.42
N SER A 83 18.78 -10.35 4.35
CA SER A 83 17.84 -9.42 4.99
C SER A 83 17.28 -8.42 3.98
N ALA A 84 18.11 -7.85 3.12
CA ALA A 84 17.68 -6.94 2.06
C ALA A 84 16.66 -7.61 1.13
N ALA A 85 16.93 -8.83 0.67
CA ALA A 85 16.01 -9.62 -0.16
C ALA A 85 14.68 -9.90 0.56
N SER A 86 14.72 -10.15 1.88
CA SER A 86 13.52 -10.39 2.68
C SER A 86 12.63 -9.14 2.78
N TYR A 87 13.22 -7.97 3.01
CA TYR A 87 12.47 -6.70 3.02
C TYR A 87 11.90 -6.36 1.63
N ALA A 88 12.69 -6.49 0.57
CA ALA A 88 12.20 -6.28 -0.79
C ALA A 88 11.06 -7.25 -1.17
N GLY A 89 11.15 -8.51 -0.74
CA GLY A 89 10.09 -9.50 -0.92
C GLY A 89 8.81 -9.13 -0.17
N ALA A 90 8.92 -8.59 1.05
CA ALA A 90 7.76 -8.12 1.82
C ALA A 90 7.07 -6.92 1.16
N GLU A 91 7.83 -5.98 0.62
CA GLU A 91 7.30 -4.84 -0.14
C GLU A 91 6.59 -5.30 -1.42
N ALA A 92 7.21 -6.21 -2.19
CA ALA A 92 6.60 -6.77 -3.41
C ALA A 92 5.30 -7.53 -3.12
N ALA A 93 5.24 -8.31 -2.03
CA ALA A 93 4.02 -8.97 -1.61
C ALA A 93 2.91 -7.97 -1.23
N SER A 94 3.28 -6.90 -0.54
CA SER A 94 2.34 -5.81 -0.17
C SER A 94 1.81 -5.07 -1.40
N ASP A 95 2.67 -4.74 -2.37
CA ASP A 95 2.26 -4.14 -3.65
C ASP A 95 1.30 -5.06 -4.43
N SER A 96 1.59 -6.37 -4.49
CA SER A 96 0.71 -7.34 -5.14
C SER A 96 -0.69 -7.39 -4.53
N VAL A 97 -0.79 -7.38 -3.20
CA VAL A 97 -2.09 -7.35 -2.49
C VAL A 97 -2.82 -6.05 -2.81
N LEU A 98 -2.14 -4.91 -2.74
CA LEU A 98 -2.73 -3.61 -3.05
C LEU A 98 -3.23 -3.55 -4.48
N ARG A 99 -2.46 -4.03 -5.46
CA ARG A 99 -2.88 -4.12 -6.87
C ARG A 99 -4.11 -4.99 -7.06
N THR A 100 -4.20 -6.11 -6.34
CA THR A 100 -5.36 -7.00 -6.41
C THR A 100 -6.62 -6.31 -5.90
N ILE A 101 -6.53 -5.67 -4.74
CA ILE A 101 -7.65 -4.89 -4.16
C ILE A 101 -8.05 -3.74 -5.08
N LEU A 102 -7.08 -3.00 -5.63
CA LEU A 102 -7.35 -1.91 -6.56
C LEU A 102 -8.05 -2.41 -7.84
N HIS A 103 -7.65 -3.57 -8.37
CA HIS A 103 -8.32 -4.16 -9.51
C HIS A 103 -9.78 -4.51 -9.18
N GLU A 104 -10.06 -5.09 -8.01
CA GLU A 104 -11.41 -5.42 -7.57
C GLU A 104 -12.29 -4.17 -7.39
N ILE A 105 -11.75 -3.10 -6.79
CA ILE A 105 -12.44 -1.81 -6.65
C ILE A 105 -12.74 -1.19 -8.01
N VAL A 106 -11.76 -1.18 -8.93
CA VAL A 106 -11.94 -0.61 -10.27
C VAL A 106 -12.96 -1.41 -11.09
N PHE A 107 -13.04 -2.74 -10.91
CA PHE A 107 -14.03 -3.58 -11.57
C PHE A 107 -15.47 -3.26 -11.14
N LEU A 108 -15.68 -2.71 -9.93
CA LEU A 108 -17.00 -2.28 -9.45
C LEU A 108 -17.41 -0.91 -10.02
N GLN A 109 -16.49 -0.13 -10.58
CA GLN A 109 -16.80 1.22 -11.07
C GLN A 109 -17.89 1.24 -12.16
N PRO A 110 -17.89 0.36 -13.19
CA PRO A 110 -18.96 0.31 -14.18
C PRO A 110 -20.32 -0.05 -13.56
N VAL A 111 -20.33 -0.91 -12.54
CA VAL A 111 -21.56 -1.31 -11.83
C VAL A 111 -22.11 -0.13 -11.03
N ILE A 112 -21.25 0.60 -10.31
CA ILE A 112 -21.63 1.81 -9.58
C ILE A 112 -22.23 2.86 -10.53
N GLN A 113 -21.58 3.10 -11.68
CA GLN A 113 -22.08 4.03 -12.70
C GLN A 113 -23.43 3.60 -13.29
N ALA A 114 -23.61 2.30 -13.56
CA ALA A 114 -24.88 1.77 -14.05
C ALA A 114 -26.00 1.95 -13.02
N VAL A 115 -25.74 1.66 -11.74
CA VAL A 115 -26.71 1.86 -10.65
C VAL A 115 -27.08 3.33 -10.47
N GLN A 116 -26.11 4.24 -10.56
CA GLN A 116 -26.37 5.69 -10.50
C GLN A 116 -27.24 6.15 -11.68
N THR A 117 -26.94 5.69 -12.89
CA THR A 117 -27.71 6.03 -14.10
C THR A 117 -29.17 5.55 -13.98
N ILE A 118 -29.37 4.32 -13.51
CA ILE A 118 -30.71 3.75 -13.29
C ILE A 118 -31.47 4.56 -12.23
N THR A 119 -30.80 4.87 -11.11
CA THR A 119 -31.42 5.63 -10.00
C THR A 119 -31.86 7.02 -10.46
N GLN A 120 -31.00 7.76 -11.18
CA GLN A 120 -31.36 9.05 -11.77
C GLN A 120 -32.52 8.95 -12.75
N GLY A 121 -32.56 7.91 -13.59
CA GLY A 121 -33.68 7.68 -14.50
C GLY A 121 -35.01 7.41 -13.79
N ILE A 122 -34.98 6.64 -12.69
CA ILE A 122 -36.15 6.39 -11.86
C ILE A 122 -36.64 7.68 -11.19
N GLU A 123 -35.72 8.46 -10.61
CA GLU A 123 -36.04 9.74 -9.97
C GLU A 123 -36.65 10.73 -10.95
N GLN A 124 -36.10 10.87 -12.16
CA GLN A 124 -36.66 11.74 -13.20
C GLN A 124 -38.06 11.29 -13.64
N ASN A 125 -38.25 10.00 -13.90
CA ASN A 125 -39.55 9.46 -14.29
C ASN A 125 -40.61 9.67 -13.20
N LEU A 126 -40.26 9.39 -11.94
CA LEU A 126 -41.16 9.58 -10.81
C LEU A 126 -41.47 11.06 -10.55
N ALA A 127 -40.47 11.95 -10.68
CA ALA A 127 -40.69 13.40 -10.57
C ALA A 127 -41.66 13.89 -11.64
N PHE A 128 -41.47 13.45 -12.89
CA PHE A 128 -42.36 13.76 -13.99
C PHE A 128 -43.79 13.25 -13.76
N ILE A 129 -43.93 11.99 -13.29
CA ILE A 129 -45.23 11.40 -12.95
C ILE A 129 -45.90 12.18 -11.83
N GLY A 130 -45.17 12.49 -10.75
CA GLY A 130 -45.69 13.24 -9.61
C GLY A 130 -46.21 14.62 -10.01
N LEU A 131 -45.42 15.38 -10.78
CA LEU A 131 -45.83 16.69 -11.29
C LEU A 131 -47.03 16.59 -12.26
N SER A 132 -47.06 15.57 -13.12
CA SER A 132 -48.17 15.34 -14.06
C SER A 132 -49.47 14.99 -13.33
N LEU A 133 -49.41 14.18 -12.28
CA LEU A 133 -50.57 13.84 -11.47
C LEU A 133 -51.13 15.06 -10.73
N VAL A 134 -50.26 15.92 -10.19
CA VAL A 134 -50.66 17.19 -9.57
C VAL A 134 -51.35 18.10 -10.58
N SER A 135 -50.76 18.29 -11.76
CA SER A 135 -51.32 19.20 -12.78
C SER A 135 -52.65 18.69 -13.37
N VAL A 136 -52.74 17.39 -13.68
CA VAL A 136 -54.01 16.76 -14.09
C VAL A 136 -55.04 16.87 -12.97
N GLY A 137 -54.66 16.61 -11.73
CA GLY A 137 -55.55 16.72 -10.57
C GLY A 137 -56.06 18.14 -10.34
N GLN A 138 -55.24 19.18 -10.56
CA GLN A 138 -55.65 20.58 -10.52
C GLN A 138 -56.66 20.90 -11.63
N GLY A 139 -56.40 20.44 -12.85
CA GLY A 139 -57.30 20.62 -13.99
C GLY A 139 -58.68 19.97 -13.76
N LEU A 140 -58.70 18.73 -13.28
CA LEU A 140 -59.95 18.02 -12.96
C LEU A 140 -60.70 18.66 -11.78
N GLN A 141 -59.98 19.17 -10.78
CA GLN A 141 -60.60 19.91 -9.68
C GLN A 141 -61.29 21.18 -10.18
N PHE A 142 -60.64 21.94 -11.05
CA PHE A 142 -61.22 23.13 -11.67
C PHE A 142 -62.47 22.81 -12.51
N LEU A 143 -62.39 21.78 -13.37
CA LEU A 143 -63.52 21.33 -14.19
C LEU A 143 -64.70 20.83 -13.32
N GLY A 144 -64.41 20.09 -12.25
CA GLY A 144 -65.43 19.61 -11.32
C GLY A 144 -66.12 20.74 -10.55
N LEU A 145 -65.38 21.74 -10.06
CA LEU A 145 -65.96 22.89 -9.36
C LEU A 145 -66.76 23.81 -10.28
N SER A 146 -66.34 23.96 -11.53
CA SER A 146 -67.04 24.79 -12.54
C SER A 146 -68.32 24.16 -13.09
N ALA A 147 -68.48 22.83 -13.01
CA ALA A 147 -69.70 22.12 -13.39
C ALA A 147 -70.81 22.13 -12.32
N GLY A 148 -70.61 22.83 -11.19
CA GLY A 148 -71.60 22.94 -10.12
C GLY A 148 -71.83 21.62 -9.36
N PRO A 149 -73.02 21.39 -8.76
CA PRO A 149 -73.29 20.23 -7.89
C PRO A 149 -73.06 18.86 -8.56
N ASN A 150 -73.16 18.79 -9.88
CA ASN A 150 -72.95 17.54 -10.63
C ASN A 150 -71.46 17.21 -10.83
N GLY A 151 -70.55 18.15 -10.60
CA GLY A 151 -69.11 18.00 -10.81
C GLY A 151 -68.29 17.64 -9.56
N TYR A 152 -68.92 17.55 -8.37
CA TYR A 152 -68.22 17.25 -7.11
C TYR A 152 -67.39 15.97 -7.15
N GLY A 153 -67.88 14.90 -7.80
CA GLY A 153 -67.13 13.66 -7.94
C GLY A 153 -65.82 13.84 -8.72
N LEU A 154 -65.85 14.65 -9.78
CA LEU A 154 -64.67 15.00 -10.57
C LEU A 154 -63.71 15.88 -9.76
N ALA A 155 -64.24 16.78 -8.95
CA ALA A 155 -63.44 17.64 -8.08
C ALA A 155 -62.69 16.85 -7.00
N MET A 156 -63.36 15.88 -6.36
CA MET A 156 -62.77 14.98 -5.38
C MET A 156 -61.72 14.04 -6.00
N PHE A 157 -61.98 13.52 -7.20
CA PHE A 157 -61.01 12.72 -7.94
C PHE A 157 -59.75 13.55 -8.28
N GLY A 158 -59.92 14.80 -8.70
CA GLY A 158 -58.83 15.75 -8.92
C GLY A 158 -57.98 16.00 -7.67
N GLN A 159 -58.61 16.19 -6.50
CA GLN A 159 -57.89 16.28 -5.23
C GLN A 159 -57.13 14.99 -4.87
N GLY A 160 -57.72 13.82 -5.13
CA GLY A 160 -57.07 12.52 -4.93
C GLY A 160 -55.80 12.36 -5.77
N LEU A 161 -55.83 12.77 -7.03
CA LEU A 161 -54.66 12.75 -7.91
C LEU A 161 -53.56 13.73 -7.46
N GLN A 162 -53.93 14.91 -6.94
CA GLN A 162 -52.96 15.84 -6.35
C GLN A 162 -52.25 15.23 -5.12
N GLY A 163 -53.00 14.58 -4.23
CA GLY A 163 -52.43 13.89 -3.07
C GLY A 163 -51.52 12.71 -3.45
N LEU A 164 -51.91 11.94 -4.47
CA LEU A 164 -51.08 10.87 -5.03
C LEU A 164 -49.79 11.45 -5.65
N GLY A 165 -49.91 12.50 -6.46
CA GLY A 165 -48.77 13.17 -7.09
C GLY A 165 -47.79 13.72 -6.06
N GLN A 166 -48.27 14.34 -4.99
CA GLN A 166 -47.43 14.81 -3.88
C GLN A 166 -46.75 13.65 -3.14
N SER A 167 -47.43 12.51 -3.00
CA SER A 167 -46.84 11.30 -2.40
C SER A 167 -45.70 10.73 -3.24
N VAL A 168 -45.85 10.74 -4.58
CA VAL A 168 -44.79 10.33 -5.52
C VAL A 168 -43.60 11.31 -5.46
N LEU A 169 -43.85 12.62 -5.38
CA LEU A 169 -42.77 13.61 -5.22
C LEU A 169 -42.01 13.44 -3.90
N ASN A 170 -42.72 13.17 -2.81
CA ASN A 170 -42.09 12.88 -1.52
C ASN A 170 -41.24 11.60 -1.56
N LEU A 171 -41.64 10.61 -2.37
CA LEU A 171 -40.84 9.40 -2.59
C LEU A 171 -39.52 9.73 -3.31
N VAL A 172 -39.53 10.60 -4.32
CA VAL A 172 -38.31 11.05 -5.02
C VAL A 172 -37.32 11.70 -4.04
N VAL A 173 -37.79 12.61 -3.18
CA VAL A 173 -36.95 13.26 -2.16
C VAL A 173 -36.35 12.25 -1.16
N ASN A 174 -37.05 11.15 -0.89
CA ASN A 174 -36.54 10.09 -0.01
C ASN A 174 -35.53 9.18 -0.73
N LEU A 175 -35.67 8.97 -2.04
CA LEU A 175 -34.70 8.23 -2.86
C LEU A 175 -33.38 8.97 -2.99
N GLU A 176 -33.42 10.29 -3.14
CA GLU A 176 -32.22 11.14 -3.29
C GLU A 176 -31.30 11.09 -2.06
N LYS A 177 -31.85 10.77 -0.88
CA LYS A 177 -31.12 10.61 0.40
C LYS A 177 -30.38 9.28 0.54
N LEU A 178 -30.56 8.35 -0.38
CA LEU A 178 -29.87 7.05 -0.31
C LEU A 178 -28.39 7.21 -0.70
N PRO A 179 -27.47 6.49 -0.06
CA PRO A 179 -26.02 6.60 -0.31
C PRO A 179 -25.58 6.19 -1.73
N ILE A 180 -26.51 5.69 -2.55
CA ILE A 180 -26.28 5.26 -3.94
C ILE A 180 -26.60 6.37 -4.96
N SER A 181 -27.18 7.50 -4.55
CA SER A 181 -27.55 8.62 -5.44
C SER A 181 -26.35 9.45 -5.91
N GLY A 182 -25.16 9.25 -5.30
CA GLY A 182 -23.92 9.91 -5.70
C GLY A 182 -23.82 11.40 -5.30
N GLN A 183 -24.69 11.89 -4.42
CA GLN A 183 -24.72 13.30 -3.98
C GLN A 183 -24.14 13.58 -2.57
N SER A 184 -23.31 12.68 -2.02
CA SER A 184 -22.53 12.97 -0.79
C SER A 184 -21.03 12.80 -1.01
#